data_AF-A0A497G210-F1
#
_entry.id   AF-A0A497G210-F1
#
_cell.length_a   1.000
_cell.length_b   1.000
_cell.length_c   1.000
_cell.angle_alpha   90.00
_cell.angle_beta   90.00
_cell.angle_gamma   90.00
#
_symmetry.space_group_name_H-M   'P 1'
#
loop_
_entity.id
_entity.type
_entity.pdbx_description
1 polymer ?
#
loop_
_entity_poly.entity_id
_entity_poly.type
_entity_poly.pdbx_seq_one_letter_code
_entity_poly.pdbx_strand_id
1 'polypeptide(L)'
;MSSSKVFLYLNDIFIKIPCSLSDILEAWDEDKLKPFELIRDIIESELGDVVDVRLYDVYLNFEKMILVLDYMVDFQSPQAKGTQCVKIIYAGDPRSALMEYYEVKRRGRRDSDS
;
A
#
# COMPACT_ATOMS: atom_id res chain seq x y z
N MET A 1 21.58 -11.70 -5.39
CA MET A 1 20.69 -10.52 -5.37
C MET A 1 19.37 -10.96 -4.77
N SER A 2 19.01 -10.46 -3.59
CA SER A 2 17.72 -10.78 -2.99
C SER A 2 16.63 -10.13 -3.82
N SER A 3 15.74 -10.94 -4.39
CA SER A 3 14.60 -10.46 -5.17
C SER A 3 13.72 -9.62 -4.25
N SER A 4 13.46 -8.34 -4.60
CA SER A 4 12.56 -7.50 -3.81
C SER A 4 11.22 -8.21 -3.59
N LYS A 5 10.72 -8.13 -2.36
CA LYS A 5 9.42 -8.68 -1.96
C LYS A 5 8.39 -7.57 -1.77
N VAL A 6 8.70 -6.36 -2.23
CA VAL A 6 7.82 -5.21 -2.14
C VAL A 6 7.08 -5.01 -3.44
N PHE A 7 5.77 -4.83 -3.32
CA PHE A 7 4.85 -4.61 -4.41
C PHE A 7 3.99 -3.40 -4.12
N LEU A 8 3.75 -2.59 -5.14
CA LEU A 8 2.66 -1.64 -5.19
C LEU A 8 1.44 -2.33 -5.82
N TYR A 9 0.29 -2.22 -5.16
CA TYR A 9 -1.00 -2.57 -5.75
C TYR A 9 -1.75 -1.30 -6.14
N LEU A 10 -1.96 -1.13 -7.45
CA LEU A 10 -2.67 0.00 -8.06
C LEU A 10 -3.46 -0.52 -9.26
N ASN A 11 -4.72 -0.09 -9.43
CA ASN A 11 -5.59 -0.48 -10.56
C ASN A 11 -5.65 -2.00 -10.80
N ASP A 12 -5.75 -2.77 -9.71
CA ASP A 12 -5.76 -4.24 -9.71
C ASP A 12 -4.50 -4.93 -10.26
N ILE A 13 -3.40 -4.18 -10.38
CA ILE A 13 -2.11 -4.65 -10.85
C ILE A 13 -1.11 -4.65 -9.69
N PHE A 14 -0.27 -5.69 -9.63
CA PHE A 14 0.88 -5.75 -8.75
C PHE A 14 2.14 -5.30 -9.50
N ILE A 15 2.72 -4.17 -9.07
CA ILE A 15 3.94 -3.60 -9.61
C ILE A 15 5.06 -3.87 -8.61
N LYS A 16 6.10 -4.59 -9.02
CA LYS A 16 7.25 -4.86 -8.15
C LYS A 16 8.13 -3.62 -8.04
N ILE A 17 8.45 -3.21 -6.81
CA ILE A 17 9.24 -2.00 -6.55
C ILE A 17 10.65 -2.39 -6.08
N PRO A 18 11.71 -1.74 -6.59
CA PRO A 18 13.09 -2.02 -6.20
C PRO A 18 13.43 -1.42 -4.82
N CYS A 19 12.58 -1.64 -3.81
CA CYS A 19 12.83 -1.27 -2.42
C CYS A 19 12.83 -2.51 -1.51
N SER A 20 13.45 -2.35 -0.35
CA SER A 20 13.56 -3.38 0.68
C SER A 20 12.52 -3.17 1.79
N LEU A 21 12.36 -4.16 2.68
CA LEU A 21 11.58 -3.95 3.90
C LEU A 21 12.23 -2.89 4.81
N SER A 22 13.57 -2.82 4.85
CA SER A 22 14.28 -1.82 5.64
C SER A 22 13.90 -0.42 5.20
N ASP A 23 13.89 -0.15 3.90
CA ASP A 23 13.56 1.16 3.33
C ASP A 23 12.14 1.61 3.75
N ILE A 24 11.18 0.67 3.78
CA ILE A 24 9.82 0.94 4.23
C ILE A 24 9.79 1.26 5.73
N LEU A 25 10.51 0.49 6.55
CA LEU A 25 10.52 0.67 8.00
C LEU A 25 11.26 1.95 8.41
N GLU A 26 12.37 2.26 7.76
CA GLU A 26 13.12 3.51 7.96
C GLU A 26 12.25 4.72 7.62
N ALA A 27 11.54 4.69 6.49
CA ALA A 27 10.59 5.73 6.13
C ALA A 27 9.45 5.82 7.17
N TRP A 28 8.88 4.69 7.57
CA TRP A 28 7.80 4.63 8.56
C TRP A 28 8.19 5.22 9.92
N ASP A 29 9.44 4.99 10.36
CA ASP A 29 9.97 5.52 11.61
C ASP A 29 10.09 7.05 11.59
N GLU A 30 10.28 7.67 10.41
CA GLU A 30 10.22 9.13 10.26
C GLU A 30 8.79 9.67 10.36
N ASP A 31 7.87 9.11 9.56
CA ASP A 31 6.45 9.46 9.57
C ASP A 31 5.62 8.36 8.89
N LYS A 32 4.40 8.12 9.34
CA LYS A 32 3.53 7.06 8.80
C LYS A 32 3.17 7.24 7.32
N LEU A 33 3.29 8.44 6.77
CA LEU A 33 3.06 8.75 5.35
C LEU A 33 4.35 8.68 4.52
N LYS A 34 5.54 8.68 5.13
CA LYS A 34 6.81 8.66 4.38
C LYS A 34 7.01 7.45 3.49
N PRO A 35 6.53 6.23 3.79
CA PRO A 35 6.61 5.14 2.84
C PRO A 35 5.88 5.42 1.52
N PHE A 36 4.87 6.30 1.51
CA PHE A 36 4.22 6.74 0.27
C PHE A 36 5.17 7.49 -0.66
N GLU A 37 6.13 8.26 -0.13
CA GLU A 37 7.09 9.01 -0.96
C GLU A 37 7.98 8.07 -1.79
N LEU A 38 8.20 6.83 -1.34
CA LEU A 38 8.94 5.80 -2.09
C LEU A 38 8.23 5.39 -3.39
N ILE A 39 6.93 5.65 -3.48
CA ILE A 39 6.08 5.25 -4.62
C ILE A 39 5.42 6.44 -5.31
N ARG A 40 5.56 7.67 -4.80
CA ARG A 40 4.83 8.85 -5.28
C ARG A 40 5.00 9.06 -6.78
N ASP A 41 6.23 9.00 -7.28
CA ASP A 41 6.51 9.21 -8.71
C ASP A 41 5.75 8.21 -9.61
N ILE A 42 5.60 6.95 -9.15
CA ILE A 42 4.84 5.93 -9.87
C ILE A 42 3.34 6.27 -9.85
N ILE A 43 2.83 6.72 -8.70
CA ILE A 43 1.42 7.10 -8.55
C ILE A 43 1.09 8.33 -9.40
N GLU A 44 1.94 9.36 -9.37
CA GLU A 44 1.74 10.59 -10.14
C GLU A 44 1.82 10.34 -11.65
N SER A 45 2.71 9.45 -12.09
CA SER A 45 2.78 9.05 -13.50
C SER A 45 1.52 8.31 -13.98
N GLU A 46 0.83 7.58 -13.11
CA GLU A 46 -0.33 6.77 -13.48
C GLU A 46 -1.67 7.51 -13.29
N LEU A 47 -1.78 8.35 -12.24
CA LEU A 47 -3.03 9.00 -11.85
C LEU A 47 -3.05 10.52 -12.13
N GLY A 48 -1.90 11.17 -12.24
CA GLY A 48 -1.75 12.62 -12.19
C GLY A 48 -1.37 13.14 -10.80
N ASP A 49 -1.43 14.45 -10.62
CA ASP A 49 -0.95 15.12 -9.42
C ASP A 49 -1.63 14.57 -8.15
N VAL A 50 -0.82 14.23 -7.15
CA VAL A 50 -1.32 13.82 -5.83
C VAL A 50 -1.71 15.06 -5.03
N VAL A 51 -2.99 15.15 -4.65
CA VAL A 51 -3.57 16.29 -3.93
C VAL A 51 -3.55 16.05 -2.43
N ASP A 52 -3.89 14.84 -1.98
CA ASP A 52 -3.88 14.45 -0.57
C ASP A 52 -3.61 12.95 -0.43
N VAL A 53 -2.99 12.56 0.70
CA VAL A 53 -2.67 11.17 1.02
C VAL A 53 -3.06 10.89 2.45
N ARG A 54 -3.86 9.84 2.65
CA ARG A 54 -4.27 9.37 3.96
C ARG A 54 -3.91 7.90 4.11
N LEU A 55 -3.21 7.56 5.19
CA LEU A 55 -3.07 6.17 5.60
C LEU A 55 -4.44 5.67 6.10
N TYR A 56 -5.00 4.71 5.37
CA TYR A 56 -6.32 4.15 5.63
C TYR A 56 -6.26 2.95 6.59
N ASP A 57 -5.30 2.04 6.39
CA ASP A 57 -5.16 0.84 7.21
C ASP A 57 -3.73 0.30 7.20
N VAL A 58 -3.38 -0.48 8.22
CA VAL A 58 -2.09 -1.15 8.35
C VAL A 58 -2.35 -2.59 8.77
N TYR A 59 -1.78 -3.52 8.02
CA TYR A 59 -1.86 -4.93 8.36
C TYR A 59 -0.47 -5.55 8.45
N LEU A 60 -0.24 -6.29 9.54
CA LEU A 60 1.02 -6.92 9.88
C LEU A 60 0.78 -8.37 10.27
N ASN A 61 1.53 -9.29 9.66
CA ASN A 61 1.63 -10.68 10.09
C ASN A 61 3.10 -11.11 10.13
N PHE A 62 3.65 -11.19 11.34
CA PHE A 62 5.05 -11.55 11.56
C PHE A 62 5.36 -13.01 11.23
N GLU A 63 4.41 -13.93 11.45
CA GLU A 63 4.62 -15.36 11.17
C GLU A 63 4.82 -15.61 9.67
N LYS A 64 4.06 -14.88 8.85
CA LYS A 64 4.12 -14.99 7.37
C LYS A 64 5.01 -13.94 6.72
N MET A 65 5.59 -13.04 7.51
CA MET A 65 6.37 -11.90 7.03
C MET A 65 5.59 -11.07 5.99
N ILE A 66 4.37 -10.66 6.36
CA ILE A 66 3.48 -9.80 5.55
C ILE A 66 3.35 -8.43 6.19
N LEU A 67 3.48 -7.39 5.37
CA LEU A 67 3.10 -6.01 5.69
C LEU A 67 2.24 -5.47 4.54
N VAL A 68 1.11 -4.83 4.87
CA VAL A 68 0.29 -4.07 3.93
C VAL A 68 0.05 -2.68 4.53
N LEU A 69 0.49 -1.66 3.81
CA LEU A 69 0.14 -0.25 4.07
C LEU A 69 -0.92 0.15 3.04
N ASP A 70 -2.12 0.47 3.49
CA ASP A 70 -3.25 0.83 2.62
C ASP A 70 -3.47 2.35 2.69
N TYR A 71 -3.33 3.03 1.55
CA TYR A 71 -3.49 4.47 1.41
C TYR A 71 -4.74 4.80 0.59
N MET A 72 -5.38 5.92 0.93
CA MET A 72 -6.32 6.62 0.07
C MET A 72 -5.62 7.86 -0.48
N VAL A 73 -5.53 7.94 -1.81
CA VAL A 73 -4.83 8.99 -2.52
C VAL A 73 -5.86 9.78 -3.32
N ASP A 74 -6.01 11.06 -2.98
CA ASP A 74 -6.78 11.98 -3.80
C ASP A 74 -5.88 12.51 -4.91
N PHE A 75 -6.34 12.44 -6.15
CA PHE A 75 -5.55 12.82 -7.32
C PHE A 75 -6.34 13.72 -8.27
N GLN A 76 -5.61 14.47 -9.08
CA GLN A 76 -6.17 15.31 -10.14
C GLN A 76 -5.26 15.33 -11.37
N SER A 77 -5.88 15.24 -12.54
CA SER A 77 -5.25 15.42 -13.85
C SER A 77 -6.17 16.27 -14.75
N PRO A 78 -5.72 16.69 -15.94
CA PRO A 78 -6.58 17.41 -16.88
C PRO A 78 -7.80 16.59 -17.33
N GLN A 79 -7.75 15.26 -17.24
CA GLN A 79 -8.81 14.35 -17.71
C GLN A 79 -9.68 13.78 -16.58
N ALA A 80 -9.17 13.68 -15.36
CA ALA A 80 -9.87 13.02 -14.26
C ALA A 80 -9.51 13.62 -12.90
N LYS A 81 -10.39 13.42 -11.92
CA LYS A 81 -10.12 13.63 -10.50
C LYS A 81 -10.82 12.56 -9.69
N GLY A 82 -10.26 12.16 -8.56
CA GLY A 82 -10.89 11.15 -7.72
C GLY A 82 -10.02 10.73 -6.56
N THR A 83 -10.45 9.64 -5.92
CA THR A 83 -9.73 9.00 -4.83
C THR A 83 -9.45 7.57 -5.23
N GLN A 84 -8.17 7.17 -5.20
CA GLN A 84 -7.73 5.82 -5.50
C GLN A 84 -7.13 5.16 -4.26
N CYS A 85 -7.43 3.87 -4.10
CA CYS A 85 -6.84 3.06 -3.06
C CYS A 85 -5.53 2.46 -3.57
N VAL A 86 -4.44 2.66 -2.81
CA VAL A 86 -3.07 2.31 -3.17
C VAL A 86 -2.45 1.52 -2.04
N LYS A 87 -1.79 0.38 -2.32
CA LYS A 87 -1.16 -0.42 -1.26
C LYS A 87 0.30 -0.67 -1.52
N ILE A 88 1.12 -0.49 -0.47
CA ILE A 88 2.48 -1.04 -0.42
C ILE A 88 2.38 -2.38 0.31
N ILE A 89 2.86 -3.44 -0.34
CA ILE A 89 2.75 -4.82 0.14
C ILE A 89 4.15 -5.42 0.19
N TYR A 90 4.62 -5.80 1.38
CA TYR A 90 5.77 -6.68 1.52
C TYR A 90 5.27 -8.11 1.76
N ALA A 91 5.57 -9.03 0.84
CA ALA A 91 5.18 -10.44 0.96
C ALA A 91 5.99 -11.35 0.02
N GLY A 92 6.03 -12.65 0.33
CA GLY A 92 6.53 -13.66 -0.61
C GLY A 92 5.62 -13.81 -1.84
N ASP A 93 4.31 -13.78 -1.64
CA ASP A 93 3.28 -13.71 -2.68
C ASP A 93 2.29 -12.58 -2.35
N PRO A 94 2.25 -11.49 -3.13
CA PRO A 94 1.42 -10.33 -2.81
C PRO A 94 -0.08 -10.61 -2.99
N ARG A 95 -0.45 -11.59 -3.81
CA ARG A 95 -1.85 -11.97 -3.99
C ARG A 95 -2.41 -12.63 -2.74
N SER A 96 -1.71 -13.61 -2.20
CA SER A 96 -2.09 -14.26 -0.94
C SER A 96 -2.12 -13.28 0.22
N ALA A 97 -1.15 -12.38 0.32
CA ALA A 97 -1.13 -11.34 1.34
C ALA A 97 -2.36 -10.41 1.26
N LEU A 98 -2.74 -9.99 0.05
CA LEU A 98 -3.91 -9.13 -0.14
C LEU A 98 -5.23 -9.86 0.20
N MET A 99 -5.35 -11.14 -0.13
CA MET A 99 -6.50 -11.96 0.26
C MET A 99 -6.63 -12.05 1.79
N GLU A 100 -5.52 -12.33 2.48
CA GLU A 100 -5.49 -12.43 3.95
C GLU A 100 -5.86 -11.10 4.62
N TYR A 101 -5.29 -9.99 4.14
CA TYR A 101 -5.66 -8.64 4.58
C TYR A 101 -7.17 -8.40 4.48
N TYR A 102 -7.78 -8.72 3.33
CA TYR A 102 -9.22 -8.54 3.16
C TYR A 102 -10.06 -9.47 4.02
N GLU A 103 -9.62 -10.69 4.28
CA GLU A 103 -10.31 -11.60 5.20
C GLU A 103 -10.34 -11.05 6.62
N VAL A 104 -9.20 -10.55 7.12
CA VAL A 104 -9.09 -9.94 8.45
C VAL A 104 -9.96 -8.68 8.54
N LYS A 105 -9.88 -7.78 7.54
CA LYS A 105 -10.68 -6.56 7.48
C LYS A 105 -12.19 -6.85 7.45
N ARG A 106 -12.63 -7.90 6.75
CA ARG A 106 -14.04 -8.35 6.72
C ARG A 106 -14.51 -8.96 8.05
N ARG A 107 -13.60 -9.51 8.87
CA ARG A 107 -13.93 -10.04 10.20
C ARG A 107 -14.03 -8.88 11.20
N GLY A 108 -13.03 -8.00 11.23
CA GLY A 108 -13.03 -6.84 12.14
C GLY A 108 -14.21 -5.88 11.94
N ARG A 109 -14.74 -5.72 10.72
CA ARG A 109 -15.97 -4.94 10.47
C ARG A 109 -17.26 -5.58 10.99
N ARG A 110 -17.30 -6.90 11.21
CA ARG A 110 -18.49 -7.59 11.73
C ARG A 110 -18.57 -7.50 13.25
N ASP A 111 -17.43 -7.38 13.92
CA ASP A 111 -17.35 -7.32 15.39
C ASP A 111 -17.64 -5.92 15.95
N SER A 112 -17.60 -4.87 15.12
CA SER A 112 -17.94 -3.49 15.51
C SER A 112 -19.41 -3.09 15.29
N ASP A 113 -20.18 -3.93 14.61
CA ASP A 113 -21.63 -3.76 14.37
C ASP A 113 -22.50 -4.73 15.21
N SER A 114 -21.89 -5.45 16.16
CA SER A 114 -22.54 -6.41 17.09
C SER A 114 -22.52 -5.89 18.52
#